data_AF-A0A9P1GV13-F1
#
_entry.id   AF-A0A9P1GV13-F1
#
_cell.length_a   1.000
_cell.length_b   1.000
_cell.length_c   1.000
_cell.angle_alpha   90.00
_cell.angle_beta   90.00
_cell.angle_gamma   90.00
#
_symmetry.space_group_name_H-M   'P 1'
#
loop_
_entity.id
_entity.type
_entity.pdbx_description
1 polymer ?
#
loop_
_entity_poly.entity_id
_entity_poly.type
_entity_poly.pdbx_seq_one_letter_code
_entity_poly.pdbx_strand_id
1 'polypeptide(L)'
;MSHLPCCQTAVEVMSESRRRNNYHEAEVVVVGAGVFGCAVAFALANQGRSVLLLERWMHQPDRIVGELLQPGGVAALRKLGLEHCLEGIDAVPCIGYNVIYDGTPCAFPYPMLDDKGNVVYEKSGSGDGKRPEGKSFHHGRFIMKLRKRALPTRTSPSSRPRRRSPSGATRLFFGQLTIIADGYASTFRAEHLQREAVVKSKFYALELIDCPLLSPYHGHVVIGNTFPTLLYQIGTHETRALIDVPEGLPAAAPAAGGVKGYIKNVVTAKGLIVLGDAMNMRHPLTGGGMTVAFNDVVLLADLLAPEKVPTLGNLDAVQNAMDTFHWRRKRLTSIINVLAMALYNLFAADSWQLRALQRGCFEYFQRGVTEDPSGLLGGVIHSPAVLAYHFFTVAFVGIWLNIKSTLSSAGILAPLCYPLPSSSPSSSLPPPV
;
A
#
# COMPACT_ATOMS: atom_id res chain seq x y z
N MET A 1 44.85 -31.02 -23.64
CA MET A 1 44.89 -31.06 -22.17
C MET A 1 43.86 -30.08 -21.65
N SER A 2 42.85 -30.61 -20.98
CA SER A 2 41.66 -29.96 -20.46
C SER A 2 41.96 -29.05 -19.28
N HIS A 3 41.67 -27.75 -19.41
CA HIS A 3 41.68 -26.81 -18.28
C HIS A 3 40.40 -26.96 -17.47
N LEU A 4 40.54 -27.32 -16.19
CA LEU A 4 39.50 -27.30 -15.17
C LEU A 4 39.46 -25.93 -14.48
N PRO A 5 38.31 -25.22 -14.46
CA PRO A 5 38.04 -24.15 -13.51
C PRO A 5 36.96 -24.61 -12.53
N CYS A 6 37.33 -25.36 -11.49
CA CYS A 6 36.39 -25.79 -10.43
C CYS A 6 36.93 -25.50 -9.01
N CYS A 7 38.23 -25.24 -8.86
CA CYS A 7 38.86 -25.17 -7.54
C CYS A 7 38.90 -23.76 -6.91
N GLN A 8 38.92 -22.68 -7.70
CA GLN A 8 38.99 -21.30 -7.16
C GLN A 8 37.67 -20.85 -6.52
N THR A 9 36.53 -21.24 -7.07
CA THR A 9 35.20 -20.85 -6.59
C THR A 9 34.85 -21.46 -5.23
N ALA A 10 35.36 -22.67 -4.94
CA ALA A 10 35.08 -23.35 -3.66
C ALA A 10 35.81 -22.70 -2.47
N VAL A 11 37.01 -22.16 -2.68
CA VAL A 11 37.85 -21.57 -1.60
C VAL A 11 37.32 -20.19 -1.17
N GLU A 12 36.86 -19.36 -2.10
CA GLU A 12 36.24 -18.06 -1.79
C GLU A 12 34.90 -18.23 -1.06
N VAL A 13 34.03 -19.13 -1.54
CA VAL A 13 32.72 -19.42 -0.92
C VAL A 13 32.85 -20.01 0.50
N MET A 14 33.90 -20.81 0.74
CA MET A 14 34.24 -21.30 2.08
C MET A 14 34.75 -20.19 3.01
N SER A 15 35.34 -19.11 2.49
CA SER A 15 35.83 -17.97 3.27
C SER A 15 34.69 -17.03 3.71
N GLU A 16 33.73 -16.73 2.82
CA GLU A 16 32.60 -15.86 3.11
C GLU A 16 31.59 -16.49 4.06
N SER A 17 31.34 -17.79 3.91
CA SER A 17 30.47 -18.55 4.81
C SER A 17 31.03 -18.58 6.23
N ARG A 18 32.37 -18.69 6.37
CA ARG A 18 33.05 -18.59 7.67
C ARG A 18 32.96 -17.18 8.25
N ARG A 19 33.18 -16.12 7.45
CA ARG A 19 33.03 -14.72 7.89
C ARG A 19 31.63 -14.44 8.46
N ARG A 20 30.61 -14.90 7.74
CA ARG A 20 29.21 -14.74 8.12
C ARG A 20 28.82 -15.51 9.39
N ASN A 21 29.28 -16.76 9.50
CA ASN A 21 28.91 -17.64 10.61
C ASN A 21 29.66 -17.34 11.90
N ASN A 22 30.95 -16.99 11.81
CA ASN A 22 31.82 -16.84 12.98
C ASN A 22 31.99 -15.38 13.42
N TYR A 23 31.89 -14.42 12.50
CA TYR A 23 32.17 -13.00 12.77
C TYR A 23 30.99 -12.06 12.50
N HIS A 24 29.84 -12.61 12.10
CA HIS A 24 28.63 -11.83 11.79
C HIS A 24 28.86 -10.73 10.74
N GLU A 25 29.71 -11.04 9.76
CA GLU A 25 30.12 -10.12 8.70
C GLU A 25 29.52 -10.54 7.35
N ALA A 26 28.98 -9.58 6.60
CA ALA A 26 28.45 -9.78 5.26
C ALA A 26 28.66 -8.52 4.41
N GLU A 27 28.43 -8.57 3.09
CA GLU A 27 28.45 -7.35 2.27
C GLU A 27 27.27 -6.45 2.63
N VAL A 28 26.10 -7.05 2.91
CA VAL A 28 24.87 -6.33 3.21
C VAL A 28 24.23 -6.82 4.50
N VAL A 29 23.90 -5.91 5.41
CA VAL A 29 23.06 -6.17 6.57
C VAL A 29 21.70 -5.52 6.35
N VAL A 30 20.62 -6.31 6.38
CA VAL A 30 19.24 -5.84 6.25
C VAL A 30 18.55 -5.95 7.61
N VAL A 31 18.01 -4.85 8.12
CA VAL A 31 17.35 -4.80 9.44
C VAL A 31 15.84 -4.75 9.25
N GLY A 32 15.16 -5.84 9.57
CA GLY A 32 13.70 -6.04 9.52
C GLY A 32 13.30 -7.02 8.42
N ALA A 33 12.74 -8.19 8.76
CA ALA A 33 12.25 -9.18 7.81
C ALA A 33 10.74 -9.04 7.56
N GLY A 34 10.33 -7.81 7.21
CA GLY A 34 9.02 -7.50 6.65
C GLY A 34 8.99 -7.66 5.13
N VAL A 35 8.03 -7.04 4.46
CA VAL A 35 7.86 -7.09 3.00
C VAL A 35 9.14 -6.66 2.27
N PHE A 36 9.60 -5.44 2.52
CA PHE A 36 10.78 -4.87 1.85
C PHE A 36 12.05 -5.64 2.19
N GLY A 37 12.29 -5.90 3.49
CA GLY A 37 13.52 -6.53 3.93
C GLY A 37 13.72 -7.96 3.43
N CYS A 38 12.64 -8.76 3.36
CA CYS A 38 12.74 -10.09 2.75
C CYS A 38 13.02 -10.01 1.25
N ALA A 39 12.34 -9.11 0.54
CA ALA A 39 12.48 -8.97 -0.89
C ALA A 39 13.87 -8.44 -1.31
N VAL A 40 14.38 -7.41 -0.61
CA VAL A 40 15.72 -6.87 -0.89
C VAL A 40 16.83 -7.87 -0.54
N ALA A 41 16.68 -8.60 0.57
CA ALA A 41 17.65 -9.63 0.94
C ALA A 41 17.69 -10.76 -0.10
N PHE A 42 16.53 -11.21 -0.57
CA PHE A 42 16.43 -12.21 -1.63
C PHE A 42 17.04 -11.72 -2.95
N ALA A 43 16.69 -10.50 -3.37
CA ALA A 43 17.18 -9.93 -4.63
C ALA A 43 18.70 -9.78 -4.65
N LEU A 44 19.28 -9.21 -3.58
CA LEU A 44 20.73 -9.02 -3.47
C LEU A 44 21.46 -10.36 -3.35
N ALA A 45 20.90 -11.33 -2.63
CA ALA A 45 21.50 -12.67 -2.54
C ALA A 45 21.49 -13.41 -3.89
N ASN A 46 20.43 -13.26 -4.70
CA ASN A 46 20.39 -13.82 -6.06
C ASN A 46 21.40 -13.17 -7.01
N GLN A 47 21.87 -11.95 -6.70
CA GLN A 47 22.98 -11.31 -7.40
C GLN A 47 24.36 -11.78 -6.91
N GLY A 48 24.40 -12.77 -6.02
CA GLY A 48 25.64 -13.30 -5.43
C GLY A 48 26.13 -12.53 -4.21
N ARG A 49 25.39 -11.53 -3.71
CA ARG A 49 25.82 -10.77 -2.53
C ARG A 49 25.74 -11.59 -1.26
N SER A 50 26.73 -11.43 -0.38
CA SER A 50 26.65 -11.92 0.99
C SER A 50 25.69 -11.04 1.81
N VAL A 51 24.52 -11.57 2.17
CA VAL A 51 23.49 -10.83 2.93
C VAL A 51 23.22 -11.45 4.30
N LEU A 52 23.04 -10.60 5.32
CA LEU A 52 22.51 -10.92 6.65
C LEU A 52 21.15 -10.22 6.82
N LEU A 53 20.08 -10.99 7.03
CA LEU A 53 18.74 -10.45 7.31
C LEU A 53 18.41 -10.57 8.79
N LEU A 54 18.23 -9.47 9.48
CA LEU A 54 17.98 -9.43 10.92
C LEU A 54 16.51 -9.16 11.19
N GLU A 55 15.88 -9.98 12.01
CA GLU A 55 14.50 -9.76 12.43
C GLU A 55 14.38 -9.95 13.92
N ARG A 56 13.54 -9.12 14.54
CA ARG A 56 13.28 -9.21 15.95
C ARG A 56 12.53 -10.49 16.28
N TRP A 57 11.45 -10.78 15.56
CA TRP A 57 10.62 -11.96 15.78
C TRP A 57 10.19 -12.65 14.48
N MET A 58 10.49 -13.94 14.37
CA MET A 58 10.22 -14.77 13.18
C MET A 58 8.86 -15.48 13.18
N HIS A 59 8.04 -15.31 14.23
CA HIS A 59 6.66 -15.83 14.20
C HIS A 59 5.83 -15.11 13.14
N GLN A 60 4.77 -15.78 12.68
CA GLN A 60 3.81 -15.22 11.73
C GLN A 60 3.26 -13.90 12.27
N PRO A 61 3.43 -12.77 11.56
CA PRO A 61 2.88 -11.50 12.01
C PRO A 61 1.35 -11.55 12.01
N ASP A 62 0.76 -11.17 13.13
CA ASP A 62 -0.65 -10.83 13.19
C ASP A 62 -0.81 -9.33 12.96
N ARG A 63 -1.12 -8.95 11.71
CA ARG A 63 -1.24 -7.56 11.26
C ARG A 63 -2.31 -7.45 10.19
N ILE A 64 -3.09 -6.39 10.28
CA ILE A 64 -4.20 -6.05 9.39
C ILE A 64 -3.80 -5.12 8.22
N VAL A 65 -2.50 -4.84 8.07
CA VAL A 65 -1.97 -3.92 7.06
C VAL A 65 -1.21 -4.71 6.00
N GLY A 66 -1.30 -4.28 4.74
CA GLY A 66 -0.62 -4.97 3.64
C GLY A 66 -1.26 -6.31 3.30
N GLU A 67 -2.58 -6.30 3.14
CA GLU A 67 -3.40 -7.47 2.77
C GLU A 67 -3.94 -7.38 1.34
N LEU A 68 -3.70 -6.28 0.61
CA LEU A 68 -4.00 -6.13 -0.82
C LEU A 68 -2.73 -5.69 -1.54
N LEU A 69 -2.27 -6.49 -2.50
CA LEU A 69 -1.16 -6.19 -3.39
C LEU A 69 -1.70 -5.79 -4.77
N GLN A 70 -1.41 -4.55 -5.18
CA GLN A 70 -1.85 -4.03 -6.48
C GLN A 70 -1.19 -4.76 -7.65
N PRO A 71 -1.75 -4.71 -8.86
CA PRO A 71 -1.17 -5.38 -10.03
C PRO A 71 0.27 -4.96 -10.33
N GLY A 72 0.62 -3.68 -10.16
CA GLY A 72 2.00 -3.21 -10.29
C GLY A 72 2.96 -3.84 -9.27
N GLY A 73 2.46 -4.18 -8.08
CA GLY A 73 3.21 -4.90 -7.05
C GLY A 73 3.36 -6.39 -7.37
N VAL A 74 2.32 -7.02 -7.93
CA VAL A 74 2.38 -8.39 -8.44
C VAL A 74 3.40 -8.50 -9.57
N ALA A 75 3.37 -7.56 -10.52
CA ALA A 75 4.35 -7.48 -11.61
C ALA A 75 5.80 -7.31 -11.08
N ALA A 76 5.99 -6.51 -10.03
CA ALA A 76 7.30 -6.36 -9.39
C ALA A 76 7.75 -7.66 -8.70
N LEU A 77 6.86 -8.38 -7.99
CA LEU A 77 7.17 -9.70 -7.43
C LEU A 77 7.59 -10.70 -8.52
N ARG A 78 6.89 -10.71 -9.65
CA ARG A 78 7.25 -11.55 -10.80
C ARG A 78 8.64 -11.25 -11.32
N LYS A 79 8.98 -9.97 -11.50
CA LYS A 79 10.33 -9.54 -11.90
C LYS A 79 11.41 -9.98 -10.91
N LEU A 80 11.09 -10.02 -9.62
CA LEU A 80 11.99 -10.49 -8.57
C LEU A 80 12.05 -12.03 -8.46
N GLY A 81 11.23 -12.78 -9.19
CA GLY A 81 11.14 -14.24 -9.05
C GLY A 81 10.49 -14.67 -7.73
N LEU A 82 9.58 -13.86 -7.18
CA LEU A 82 8.90 -14.08 -5.89
C LEU A 82 7.38 -14.24 -6.02
N GLU A 83 6.83 -14.25 -7.23
CA GLU A 83 5.37 -14.35 -7.48
C GLU A 83 4.71 -15.55 -6.80
N HIS A 84 5.38 -16.72 -6.80
CA HIS A 84 4.88 -17.95 -6.14
C HIS A 84 4.68 -17.78 -4.62
N CYS A 85 5.17 -16.70 -4.00
CA CYS A 85 4.89 -16.41 -2.60
C CYS A 85 3.41 -16.08 -2.35
N LEU A 86 2.66 -15.77 -3.41
CA LEU A 86 1.21 -15.55 -3.38
C LEU A 86 0.41 -16.86 -3.48
N GLU A 87 1.07 -18.00 -3.72
CA GLU A 87 0.41 -19.31 -3.87
C GLU A 87 0.34 -20.07 -2.55
N GLY A 88 -0.75 -20.83 -2.37
CA GLY A 88 -0.96 -21.68 -1.20
C GLY A 88 -0.98 -20.88 0.12
N ILE A 89 -1.51 -19.66 0.07
CA ILE A 89 -1.77 -18.80 1.24
C ILE A 89 -3.23 -18.34 1.32
N ASP A 90 -4.10 -18.95 0.50
CA ASP A 90 -5.50 -18.56 0.32
C ASP A 90 -5.64 -17.12 -0.21
N ALA A 91 -4.77 -16.75 -1.17
CA ALA A 91 -4.83 -15.44 -1.79
C ALA A 91 -6.00 -15.37 -2.79
N VAL A 92 -6.71 -14.25 -2.79
CA VAL A 92 -7.88 -14.00 -3.62
C VAL A 92 -7.50 -13.01 -4.74
N PRO A 93 -7.88 -13.26 -6.01
CA PRO A 93 -7.67 -12.28 -7.08
C PRO A 93 -8.43 -10.98 -6.82
N CYS A 94 -7.79 -9.87 -7.17
CA CYS A 94 -8.40 -8.54 -7.16
C CYS A 94 -8.31 -7.96 -8.57
N ILE A 95 -9.45 -7.72 -9.21
CA ILE A 95 -9.53 -7.30 -10.62
C ILE A 95 -9.92 -5.81 -10.78
N GLY A 96 -10.12 -5.12 -9.67
CA GLY A 96 -10.44 -3.70 -9.65
C GLY A 96 -11.05 -3.26 -8.33
N TYR A 97 -11.75 -2.12 -8.38
CA TYR A 97 -12.48 -1.58 -7.25
C TYR A 97 -13.96 -1.42 -7.56
N ASN A 98 -14.77 -1.40 -6.52
CA ASN A 98 -16.14 -0.90 -6.59
C ASN A 98 -16.31 0.23 -5.57
N VAL A 99 -16.41 1.45 -6.05
CA VAL A 99 -16.61 2.62 -5.20
C VAL A 99 -18.11 2.86 -5.06
N ILE A 100 -18.60 2.80 -3.83
CA ILE A 100 -20.02 2.97 -3.49
C ILE A 100 -20.16 4.36 -2.87
N TYR A 101 -20.83 5.27 -3.58
CA TYR A 101 -21.09 6.63 -3.13
C TYR A 101 -22.57 6.85 -2.87
N ASP A 102 -22.93 7.17 -1.63
CA ASP A 102 -24.32 7.32 -1.18
C ASP A 102 -25.22 6.16 -1.66
N GLY A 103 -24.69 4.93 -1.57
CA GLY A 103 -25.36 3.70 -1.98
C GLY A 103 -25.30 3.39 -3.48
N THR A 104 -24.74 4.27 -4.32
CA THR A 104 -24.60 4.04 -5.76
C THR A 104 -23.23 3.42 -6.07
N PRO A 105 -23.17 2.17 -6.57
CA PRO A 105 -21.91 1.52 -6.92
C PRO A 105 -21.36 2.04 -8.26
N CYS A 106 -20.04 2.10 -8.36
CA CYS A 106 -19.30 2.44 -9.57
C CYS A 106 -18.08 1.53 -9.69
N ALA A 107 -18.00 0.76 -10.76
CA ALA A 107 -16.93 -0.21 -10.99
C ALA A 107 -15.69 0.44 -11.64
N PHE A 108 -14.52 0.09 -11.12
CA PHE A 108 -13.20 0.56 -11.54
C PHE A 108 -12.35 -0.65 -11.89
N PRO A 109 -12.57 -1.26 -13.06
CA PRO A 109 -11.75 -2.38 -13.50
C PRO A 109 -10.34 -1.88 -13.82
N TYR A 110 -9.30 -2.68 -13.50
CA TYR A 110 -7.94 -2.35 -13.91
C TYR A 110 -7.82 -2.30 -15.44
N PRO A 111 -7.04 -1.34 -16.01
CA PRO A 111 -6.95 -1.16 -17.46
C PRO A 111 -6.35 -2.37 -18.16
N MET A 112 -6.74 -2.61 -19.42
CA MET A 112 -6.13 -3.65 -20.25
C MET A 112 -4.68 -3.29 -20.59
N LEU A 113 -3.79 -4.28 -20.56
CA LEU A 113 -2.37 -4.11 -20.91
C LEU A 113 -1.98 -4.96 -22.12
N ASP A 114 -1.11 -4.41 -22.96
CA ASP A 114 -0.39 -5.15 -24.00
C ASP A 114 0.73 -6.04 -23.40
N ASP A 115 1.37 -6.86 -24.23
CA ASP A 115 2.49 -7.72 -23.82
C ASP A 115 3.70 -6.94 -23.29
N LYS A 116 3.79 -5.64 -23.57
CA LYS A 116 4.84 -4.74 -23.09
C LYS A 116 4.46 -4.05 -21.78
N GLY A 117 3.24 -4.25 -21.28
CA GLY A 117 2.71 -3.63 -20.07
C GLY A 117 2.18 -2.20 -20.26
N ASN A 118 1.92 -1.77 -21.51
CA ASN A 118 1.30 -0.48 -21.80
C ASN A 118 -0.23 -0.60 -21.80
N VAL A 119 -0.92 0.47 -21.40
CA VAL A 119 -2.39 0.53 -21.43
C VAL A 119 -2.92 0.55 -22.86
N VAL A 120 -3.91 -0.29 -23.13
CA VAL A 120 -4.59 -0.39 -24.43
C VAL A 120 -6.04 0.07 -24.26
N TYR A 121 -6.47 1.02 -25.08
CA TYR A 121 -7.85 1.51 -25.12
C TYR A 121 -8.60 0.90 -26.31
N GLU A 122 -9.85 0.49 -26.12
CA GLU A 122 -10.68 -0.24 -27.11
C GLU A 122 -10.88 0.44 -28.48
N LYS A 123 -10.48 1.72 -28.65
CA LYS A 123 -10.57 2.43 -29.94
C LYS A 123 -9.52 2.01 -30.98
N SER A 124 -8.54 1.17 -30.63
CA SER A 124 -7.66 0.53 -31.60
C SER A 124 -8.05 -0.94 -31.73
N GLY A 125 -8.66 -1.30 -32.86
CA GLY A 125 -9.25 -2.61 -33.11
C GLY A 125 -8.41 -3.80 -32.66
N SER A 126 -9.09 -4.82 -32.12
CA SER A 126 -8.58 -6.17 -31.87
C SER A 126 -7.20 -6.23 -31.18
N GLY A 127 -7.06 -5.59 -30.03
CA GLY A 127 -5.89 -5.79 -29.16
C GLY A 127 -6.13 -6.96 -28.21
N ASP A 128 -5.26 -7.97 -28.21
CA ASP A 128 -5.16 -9.07 -27.23
C ASP A 128 -4.73 -8.58 -25.83
N GLY A 129 -5.34 -7.49 -25.35
CA GLY A 129 -5.02 -6.89 -24.05
C GLY A 129 -5.51 -7.76 -22.89
N LYS A 130 -4.65 -7.99 -21.90
CA LYS A 130 -5.03 -8.72 -20.67
C LYS A 130 -5.19 -7.73 -19.52
N ARG A 131 -6.27 -7.86 -18.75
CA ARG A 131 -6.42 -7.09 -17.51
C ARG A 131 -5.47 -7.65 -16.46
N PRO A 132 -4.64 -6.80 -15.83
CA PRO A 132 -3.73 -7.25 -14.80
C PRO A 132 -4.52 -7.45 -13.51
N GLU A 133 -4.05 -8.37 -12.66
CA GLU A 133 -4.71 -8.68 -11.40
C GLU A 133 -3.82 -8.30 -10.21
N GLY A 134 -4.44 -7.74 -9.18
CA GLY A 134 -3.91 -7.71 -7.83
C GLY A 134 -4.20 -9.03 -7.10
N LYS A 135 -3.65 -9.15 -5.89
CA LYS A 135 -3.93 -10.26 -4.98
C LYS A 135 -4.17 -9.74 -3.58
N SER A 136 -5.26 -10.18 -2.96
CA SER A 136 -5.51 -9.97 -1.54
C SER A 136 -5.20 -11.25 -0.75
N PHE A 137 -4.78 -11.12 0.51
CA PHE A 137 -4.36 -12.24 1.34
C PHE A 137 -4.23 -11.84 2.81
N HIS A 138 -4.24 -12.81 3.72
CA HIS A 138 -3.75 -12.61 5.09
C HIS A 138 -2.25 -12.26 5.09
N HIS A 139 -1.92 -11.07 5.59
CA HIS A 139 -0.55 -10.52 5.60
C HIS A 139 0.47 -11.47 6.21
N GLY A 140 0.13 -12.08 7.35
CA GLY A 140 1.02 -12.99 8.06
C GLY A 140 1.47 -14.18 7.22
N ARG A 141 0.54 -14.81 6.48
CA ARG A 141 0.81 -15.98 5.63
C ARG A 141 1.78 -15.61 4.51
N PHE A 142 1.58 -14.44 3.90
CA PHE A 142 2.45 -13.91 2.86
C PHE A 142 3.87 -13.59 3.38
N ILE A 143 3.99 -12.92 4.54
CA ILE A 143 5.30 -12.65 5.15
C ILE A 143 6.05 -13.95 5.44
N MET A 144 5.37 -15.01 5.89
CA MET A 144 6.03 -16.29 6.14
C MET A 144 6.56 -16.93 4.87
N LYS A 145 5.86 -16.81 3.73
CA LYS A 145 6.37 -17.24 2.41
C LYS A 145 7.61 -16.44 2.00
N LEU A 146 7.57 -15.11 2.13
CA LEU A 146 8.71 -14.24 1.82
C LEU A 146 9.92 -14.56 2.71
N ARG A 147 9.72 -14.70 4.01
CA ARG A 147 10.78 -15.09 4.95
C ARG A 147 11.38 -16.44 4.55
N LYS A 148 10.54 -17.44 4.25
CA LYS A 148 11.02 -18.76 3.80
C LYS A 148 11.92 -18.67 2.57
N ARG A 149 11.63 -17.75 1.64
CA ARG A 149 12.45 -17.51 0.44
C ARG A 149 13.70 -16.69 0.73
N ALA A 150 13.67 -15.78 1.68
CA ALA A 150 14.84 -15.03 2.13
C ALA A 150 15.79 -15.90 2.98
N LEU A 151 15.34 -16.99 3.61
CA LEU A 151 16.13 -17.83 4.53
C LEU A 151 17.45 -18.47 4.01
N PRO A 152 17.69 -18.69 2.71
CA PRO A 152 19.04 -19.02 2.22
C PRO A 152 20.08 -17.94 2.60
N THR A 153 19.63 -16.72 2.94
CA THR A 153 20.39 -15.74 3.72
C THR A 153 20.02 -15.91 5.20
N ARG A 154 20.97 -16.33 6.05
CA ARG A 154 20.64 -16.78 7.42
C ARG A 154 20.04 -15.63 8.23
N THR A 155 18.76 -15.74 8.57
CA THR A 155 18.11 -14.80 9.48
C THR A 155 18.50 -15.09 10.92
N SER A 156 19.18 -14.16 11.59
CA SER A 156 19.41 -14.28 13.03
C SER A 156 18.28 -13.56 13.77
N PRO A 157 17.61 -14.20 14.75
CA PRO A 157 16.69 -13.49 15.63
C PRO A 157 17.50 -12.46 16.44
N SER A 158 17.39 -11.19 16.04
CA SER A 158 17.97 -10.07 16.76
C SER A 158 17.08 -9.79 17.97
N SER A 159 17.53 -10.18 19.15
CA SER A 159 16.96 -9.67 20.40
C SER A 159 16.94 -8.13 20.33
N ARG A 160 15.83 -7.51 20.76
CA ARG A 160 15.70 -6.05 20.99
C ARG A 160 17.03 -5.40 21.44
N PRO A 161 17.24 -4.09 21.24
CA PRO A 161 18.36 -3.34 21.86
C PRO A 161 18.46 -3.45 23.40
N ARG A 162 17.50 -4.13 24.06
CA ARG A 162 17.42 -4.34 25.51
C ARG A 162 16.96 -5.74 25.91
N ARG A 163 17.38 -6.80 25.21
CA ARG A 163 17.33 -8.14 25.82
C ARG A 163 18.71 -8.77 25.72
N ARG A 164 19.46 -8.64 26.81
CA ARG A 164 20.72 -9.32 27.06
C ARG A 164 20.58 -10.79 26.68
N SER A 165 21.56 -11.29 25.94
CA SER A 165 21.87 -12.73 25.87
C SER A 165 21.76 -13.36 27.27
N PRO A 166 21.51 -14.68 27.43
CA PRO A 166 21.72 -15.36 28.70
C PRO A 166 23.11 -15.07 29.31
N SER A 167 24.10 -14.71 28.47
CA SER A 167 25.44 -14.27 28.85
C SER A 167 25.66 -12.75 28.99
N GLY A 168 24.64 -11.91 28.79
CA GLY A 168 24.78 -10.45 28.82
C GLY A 168 25.45 -9.80 27.60
N ALA A 169 26.03 -10.58 26.68
CA ALA A 169 26.80 -10.06 25.56
C ALA A 169 25.94 -9.46 24.43
N THR A 170 26.29 -8.25 24.01
CA THR A 170 25.75 -7.59 22.79
C THR A 170 26.30 -8.29 21.55
N ARG A 171 25.42 -8.70 20.62
CA ARG A 171 25.83 -9.20 19.31
C ARG A 171 25.97 -8.04 18.34
N LEU A 172 27.13 -7.94 17.69
CA LEU A 172 27.43 -6.97 16.65
C LEU A 172 27.33 -7.65 15.28
N PHE A 173 26.81 -6.93 14.30
CA PHE A 173 26.69 -7.38 12.91
C PHE A 173 27.35 -6.32 12.03
N PHE A 174 28.15 -6.76 11.07
CA PHE A 174 28.96 -5.89 10.23
C PHE A 174 28.61 -6.09 8.77
N GLY A 175 28.50 -4.99 8.04
CA GLY A 175 28.50 -5.05 6.59
C GLY A 175 28.84 -3.73 5.93
N GLN A 176 29.24 -3.83 4.66
CA GLN A 176 29.63 -2.67 3.85
C GLN A 176 28.43 -1.75 3.59
N LEU A 177 27.24 -2.35 3.44
CA LEU A 177 25.97 -1.64 3.33
C LEU A 177 24.99 -2.12 4.40
N THR A 178 24.39 -1.18 5.14
CA THR A 178 23.28 -1.50 6.07
C THR A 178 21.97 -0.90 5.56
N ILE A 179 20.99 -1.76 5.32
CA ILE A 179 19.65 -1.40 4.85
C ILE A 179 18.67 -1.48 6.02
N ILE A 180 18.09 -0.34 6.39
CA ILE A 180 17.08 -0.27 7.45
C ILE A 180 15.67 -0.44 6.85
N ALA A 181 15.00 -1.52 7.26
CA ALA A 181 13.69 -1.95 6.78
C ALA A 181 12.74 -2.36 7.94
N ASP A 182 12.85 -1.69 9.08
CA ASP A 182 12.16 -2.01 10.34
C ASP A 182 10.71 -1.47 10.44
N GLY A 183 10.23 -0.86 9.35
CA GLY A 183 8.81 -0.55 9.13
C GLY A 183 8.38 0.83 9.64
N TYR A 184 7.06 1.04 9.71
CA TYR A 184 6.49 2.37 9.96
C TYR A 184 6.85 2.95 11.33
N ALA A 185 7.12 2.12 12.34
CA ALA A 185 7.55 2.51 13.68
C ALA A 185 9.07 2.36 13.86
N SER A 186 9.82 2.76 12.83
CA SER A 186 11.28 2.66 12.77
C SER A 186 11.94 3.40 13.94
N THR A 187 12.87 2.73 14.63
CA THR A 187 13.68 3.37 15.69
C THR A 187 14.79 4.23 15.09
N PHE A 188 15.38 3.77 13.98
CA PHE A 188 16.48 4.48 13.30
C PHE A 188 16.04 5.75 12.60
N ARG A 189 14.75 5.82 12.16
CA ARG A 189 14.22 7.02 11.53
C ARG A 189 14.29 8.23 12.46
N ALA A 190 13.99 8.06 13.75
CA ALA A 190 14.05 9.17 14.71
C ALA A 190 15.47 9.68 14.94
N GLU A 191 16.47 8.81 14.78
CA GLU A 191 17.88 9.13 15.00
C GLU A 191 18.53 9.81 13.77
N HIS A 192 18.06 9.52 12.55
CA HIS A 192 18.76 9.91 11.31
C HIS A 192 17.93 10.82 10.38
N LEU A 193 16.63 11.02 10.62
CA LEU A 193 15.76 11.84 9.77
C LEU A 193 14.99 12.88 10.60
N GLN A 194 15.16 14.17 10.27
CA GLN A 194 14.53 15.30 10.98
C GLN A 194 13.04 15.53 10.65
N ARG A 195 12.29 14.48 10.28
CA ARG A 195 10.89 14.62 9.85
C ARG A 195 9.97 13.79 10.70
N GLU A 196 9.08 14.47 11.43
CA GLU A 196 8.06 13.82 12.25
C GLU A 196 6.92 13.26 11.39
N ALA A 197 6.39 12.11 11.81
CA ALA A 197 5.24 11.50 11.19
C ALA A 197 3.96 12.15 11.73
N VAL A 198 3.13 12.69 10.84
CA VAL A 198 1.82 13.25 11.20
C VAL A 198 0.77 12.15 11.08
N VAL A 199 0.07 11.85 12.17
CA VAL A 199 -1.09 10.95 12.17
C VAL A 199 -2.32 11.74 11.76
N LYS A 200 -3.11 11.24 10.80
CA LYS A 200 -4.34 11.88 10.31
C LYS A 200 -5.61 11.19 10.79
N SER A 201 -5.60 9.86 10.79
CA SER A 201 -6.71 9.01 11.22
C SER A 201 -6.21 7.65 11.68
N LYS A 202 -7.12 6.80 12.16
CA LYS A 202 -6.86 5.40 12.52
C LYS A 202 -7.88 4.50 11.82
N PHE A 203 -7.37 3.41 11.24
CA PHE A 203 -8.24 2.33 10.73
C PHE A 203 -8.50 1.27 11.79
N TYR A 204 -9.78 0.91 11.92
CA TYR A 204 -10.27 -0.18 12.74
C TYR A 204 -10.65 -1.32 11.80
N ALA A 205 -9.94 -2.46 11.93
CA ALA A 205 -10.24 -3.62 11.11
C ALA A 205 -11.23 -4.53 11.78
N LEU A 206 -12.12 -5.09 10.96
CA LEU A 206 -12.94 -6.24 11.28
C LEU A 206 -12.58 -7.38 10.34
N GLU A 207 -12.70 -8.62 10.82
CA GLU A 207 -12.66 -9.81 9.98
C GLU A 207 -14.06 -10.40 9.94
N LEU A 208 -14.66 -10.41 8.75
CA LEU A 208 -16.01 -10.90 8.50
C LEU A 208 -15.90 -12.29 7.90
N ILE A 209 -16.62 -13.26 8.46
CA ILE A 209 -16.61 -14.64 8.00
C ILE A 209 -17.83 -14.87 7.11
N ASP A 210 -17.62 -15.52 5.96
CA ASP A 210 -18.64 -15.87 4.98
C ASP A 210 -19.50 -14.67 4.55
N CYS A 211 -18.84 -13.51 4.40
CA CYS A 211 -19.50 -12.27 3.99
C CYS A 211 -19.31 -12.04 2.47
N PRO A 212 -20.30 -12.37 1.63
CA PRO A 212 -20.21 -12.14 0.20
C PRO A 212 -20.21 -10.63 -0.10
N LEU A 213 -19.32 -10.22 -1.00
CA LEU A 213 -19.24 -8.84 -1.47
C LEU A 213 -20.11 -8.64 -2.72
N LEU A 214 -20.69 -7.44 -2.87
CA LEU A 214 -21.55 -7.07 -4.02
C LEU A 214 -20.89 -7.32 -5.38
N SER A 215 -19.58 -7.16 -5.45
CA SER A 215 -18.78 -7.41 -6.64
C SER A 215 -17.60 -8.29 -6.23
N PRO A 216 -17.69 -9.61 -6.46
CA PRO A 216 -16.58 -10.52 -6.16
C PRO A 216 -15.28 -10.04 -6.81
N TYR A 217 -14.15 -10.32 -6.15
CA TYR A 217 -12.81 -9.96 -6.64
C TYR A 217 -12.57 -8.45 -6.83
N HIS A 218 -13.38 -7.58 -6.23
CA HIS A 218 -13.13 -6.14 -6.19
C HIS A 218 -12.85 -5.69 -4.75
N GLY A 219 -11.98 -4.69 -4.60
CA GLY A 219 -11.92 -3.92 -3.35
C GLY A 219 -13.05 -2.89 -3.32
N HIS A 220 -13.83 -2.83 -2.26
CA HIS A 220 -14.91 -1.86 -2.13
C HIS A 220 -14.46 -0.66 -1.31
N VAL A 221 -14.86 0.51 -1.78
CA VAL A 221 -14.67 1.77 -1.06
C VAL A 221 -16.05 2.37 -0.84
N VAL A 222 -16.54 2.34 0.39
CA VAL A 222 -17.85 2.87 0.77
C VAL A 222 -17.68 4.29 1.28
N ILE A 223 -18.38 5.22 0.64
CA ILE A 223 -18.33 6.66 0.88
C ILE A 223 -19.76 7.17 1.01
N GLY A 224 -20.01 7.99 2.02
CA GLY A 224 -21.32 8.59 2.24
C GLY A 224 -21.28 9.58 3.39
N ASN A 225 -22.24 9.51 4.31
CA ASN A 225 -22.30 10.40 5.48
C ASN A 225 -21.23 10.11 6.56
N THR A 226 -20.43 9.07 6.39
CA THR A 226 -19.37 8.67 7.32
C THR A 226 -18.00 8.69 6.64
N PHE A 227 -16.93 8.60 7.44
CA PHE A 227 -15.57 8.42 6.91
C PHE A 227 -15.45 7.11 6.12
N PRO A 228 -14.46 7.02 5.20
CA PRO A 228 -14.39 5.91 4.26
C PRO A 228 -14.30 4.54 4.94
N THR A 229 -15.06 3.58 4.43
CA THR A 229 -14.95 2.18 4.83
C THR A 229 -14.47 1.34 3.66
N LEU A 230 -13.41 0.57 3.86
CA LEU A 230 -12.88 -0.34 2.84
C LEU A 230 -13.33 -1.76 3.13
N LEU A 231 -13.69 -2.51 2.09
CA LEU A 231 -13.95 -3.94 2.19
C LEU A 231 -13.15 -4.66 1.10
N TYR A 232 -12.53 -5.78 1.43
CA TYR A 232 -11.91 -6.65 0.44
C TYR A 232 -11.75 -8.05 1.00
N GLN A 233 -11.89 -9.04 0.15
CA GLN A 233 -11.73 -10.44 0.53
C GLN A 233 -10.23 -10.75 0.73
N ILE A 234 -9.87 -11.47 1.81
CA ILE A 234 -8.48 -11.82 2.17
C ILE A 234 -8.24 -13.34 2.26
N GLY A 235 -9.31 -14.12 2.14
CA GLY A 235 -9.31 -15.58 2.12
C GLY A 235 -10.61 -16.10 1.52
N THR A 236 -10.73 -17.42 1.37
CA THR A 236 -11.93 -18.05 0.80
C THR A 236 -13.18 -17.72 1.63
N HIS A 237 -13.04 -17.59 2.94
CA HIS A 237 -14.13 -17.31 3.88
C HIS A 237 -14.02 -15.93 4.55
N GLU A 238 -12.84 -15.31 4.49
CA GLU A 238 -12.52 -14.12 5.26
C GLU A 238 -12.57 -12.84 4.39
N THR A 239 -13.39 -11.88 4.82
CA THR A 239 -13.48 -10.54 4.27
C THR A 239 -12.99 -9.52 5.30
N ARG A 240 -12.01 -8.69 4.92
CA ARG A 240 -11.54 -7.58 5.74
C ARG A 240 -12.45 -6.38 5.56
N ALA A 241 -12.89 -5.78 6.66
CA ALA A 241 -13.45 -4.43 6.68
C ALA A 241 -12.46 -3.50 7.38
N LEU A 242 -12.22 -2.30 6.85
CA LEU A 242 -11.41 -1.27 7.47
C LEU A 242 -12.23 0.01 7.57
N ILE A 243 -12.54 0.44 8.79
CA ILE A 243 -13.29 1.66 9.08
C ILE A 243 -12.30 2.77 9.44
N ASP A 244 -12.31 3.84 8.65
CA ASP A 244 -11.54 5.04 8.97
C ASP A 244 -12.22 5.83 10.10
N VAL A 245 -11.44 6.20 11.12
CA VAL A 245 -11.89 7.03 12.23
C VAL A 245 -10.85 8.14 12.46
N PRO A 246 -11.17 9.39 12.11
CA PRO A 246 -10.29 10.52 12.37
C PRO A 246 -10.04 10.77 13.85
N GLU A 247 -8.93 11.44 14.13
CA GLU A 247 -8.62 11.86 15.49
C GLU A 247 -9.57 12.96 15.97
N GLY A 248 -10.05 12.85 17.21
CA GLY A 248 -10.94 13.84 17.82
C GLY A 248 -12.41 13.79 17.37
N LEU A 249 -12.83 12.75 16.64
CA LEU A 249 -14.22 12.62 16.17
C LEU A 249 -15.22 12.55 17.35
N PRO A 250 -16.16 13.51 17.50
CA PRO A 250 -17.10 13.52 18.63
C PRO A 250 -17.97 12.26 18.71
N ALA A 251 -18.35 11.70 17.56
CA ALA A 251 -19.14 10.48 17.47
C ALA A 251 -18.39 9.22 17.93
N ALA A 252 -17.06 9.28 18.04
CA ALA A 252 -16.21 8.20 18.57
C ALA A 252 -15.65 8.52 19.98
N ALA A 253 -16.15 9.58 20.63
CA ALA A 253 -15.74 9.95 21.98
C ALA A 253 -16.18 8.89 23.01
N PRO A 254 -15.48 8.74 24.15
CA PRO A 254 -15.87 7.80 25.21
C PRO A 254 -17.32 7.99 25.68
N ALA A 255 -17.79 9.23 25.77
CA ALA A 255 -19.17 9.57 26.14
C ALA A 255 -20.22 9.07 25.14
N ALA A 256 -19.84 8.84 23.87
CA ALA A 256 -20.70 8.30 22.81
C ALA A 256 -20.56 6.77 22.65
N GLY A 257 -19.91 6.08 23.60
CA GLY A 257 -19.61 4.64 23.52
C GLY A 257 -18.29 4.32 22.82
N GLY A 258 -17.43 5.32 22.62
CA GLY A 258 -16.13 5.17 21.97
C GLY A 258 -16.24 4.74 20.52
N VAL A 259 -15.15 4.17 19.98
CA VAL A 259 -15.14 3.70 18.58
C VAL A 259 -16.11 2.53 18.36
N LYS A 260 -16.35 1.70 19.38
CA LYS A 260 -17.37 0.65 19.33
C LYS A 260 -18.76 1.26 19.11
N GLY A 261 -19.07 2.32 19.87
CA GLY A 261 -20.30 3.11 19.70
C GLY A 261 -20.38 3.73 18.31
N TYR A 262 -19.30 4.33 17.80
CA TYR A 262 -19.25 4.89 16.45
C TYR A 262 -19.55 3.84 15.37
N ILE A 263 -18.88 2.69 15.41
CA ILE A 263 -19.10 1.60 14.44
C ILE A 263 -20.56 1.11 14.54
N LYS A 264 -21.07 0.88 15.75
CA LYS A 264 -22.43 0.35 15.99
C LYS A 264 -23.56 1.34 15.66
N ASN A 265 -23.37 2.62 15.95
CA ASN A 265 -24.46 3.60 15.93
C ASN A 265 -24.41 4.50 14.69
N VAL A 266 -23.27 4.56 14.00
CA VAL A 266 -23.05 5.50 12.88
C VAL A 266 -22.64 4.78 11.61
N VAL A 267 -21.70 3.83 11.67
CA VAL A 267 -21.24 3.10 10.47
C VAL A 267 -22.22 1.98 10.08
N THR A 268 -22.81 1.31 11.07
CA THR A 268 -23.75 0.18 10.86
C THR A 268 -25.22 0.60 10.89
N ALA A 269 -25.55 1.80 11.35
CA ALA A 269 -26.92 2.31 11.36
C ALA A 269 -27.36 2.68 9.92
N LYS A 270 -28.28 1.85 9.39
CA LYS A 270 -28.71 1.68 7.98
C LYS A 270 -27.73 0.87 7.12
N GLY A 271 -27.83 -0.46 7.21
CA GLY A 271 -27.48 -1.38 6.12
C GLY A 271 -26.29 -2.32 6.31
N LEU A 272 -25.60 -2.34 7.46
CA LEU A 272 -24.48 -3.25 7.71
C LEU A 272 -24.50 -3.74 9.16
N ILE A 273 -24.32 -5.04 9.43
CA ILE A 273 -24.19 -5.60 10.80
C ILE A 273 -22.79 -6.21 10.94
N VAL A 274 -22.11 -5.91 12.05
CA VAL A 274 -20.79 -6.43 12.41
C VAL A 274 -20.89 -7.15 13.75
N LEU A 275 -20.41 -8.40 13.83
CA LEU A 275 -20.42 -9.24 15.05
C LEU A 275 -19.01 -9.80 15.34
N GLY A 276 -18.70 -10.05 16.62
CA GLY A 276 -17.51 -10.79 17.07
C GLY A 276 -16.30 -9.95 17.55
N ASP A 277 -15.21 -10.64 17.91
CA ASP A 277 -13.93 -10.12 18.47
C ASP A 277 -13.09 -9.27 17.50
N ALA A 278 -13.72 -8.76 16.45
CA ALA A 278 -13.13 -8.19 15.27
C ALA A 278 -12.57 -6.76 15.49
N MET A 279 -11.87 -6.44 16.58
CA MET A 279 -11.42 -5.06 16.86
C MET A 279 -9.94 -4.95 17.25
N ASN A 280 -9.05 -4.85 16.26
CA ASN A 280 -7.69 -4.36 16.49
C ASN A 280 -7.05 -3.69 15.25
N MET A 281 -6.14 -2.72 15.43
CA MET A 281 -5.91 -1.57 14.50
C MET A 281 -4.48 -1.36 13.93
N ARG A 282 -4.39 -0.64 12.78
CA ARG A 282 -3.29 0.13 12.09
C ARG A 282 -3.69 0.46 10.62
N HIS A 283 -3.10 1.50 9.99
CA HIS A 283 -3.61 2.22 8.78
C HIS A 283 -3.17 1.68 7.38
N PRO A 284 -4.10 1.38 6.42
CA PRO A 284 -3.70 1.04 5.04
C PRO A 284 -4.63 1.51 3.87
N LEU A 285 -5.15 2.76 3.85
CA LEU A 285 -6.18 3.26 2.89
C LEU A 285 -6.07 2.84 1.40
N THR A 286 -4.89 2.89 0.77
CA THR A 286 -4.78 2.66 -0.69
C THR A 286 -4.14 1.32 -1.06
N GLY A 287 -3.74 0.50 -0.09
CA GLY A 287 -2.98 -0.74 -0.34
C GLY A 287 -1.65 -0.56 -1.11
N GLY A 288 -1.25 0.67 -1.46
CA GLY A 288 -0.10 0.94 -2.33
C GLY A 288 1.27 0.75 -1.68
N GLY A 289 1.33 0.64 -0.34
CA GLY A 289 2.59 0.54 0.39
C GLY A 289 3.46 -0.65 -0.01
N MET A 290 2.84 -1.81 -0.27
CA MET A 290 3.58 -2.99 -0.74
C MET A 290 4.05 -2.82 -2.20
N THR A 291 3.22 -2.22 -3.05
CA THR A 291 3.57 -1.92 -4.44
C THR A 291 4.78 -0.98 -4.52
N VAL A 292 4.79 0.08 -3.72
CA VAL A 292 5.96 0.97 -3.60
C VAL A 292 7.16 0.19 -3.11
N ALA A 293 7.01 -0.63 -2.06
CA ALA A 293 8.12 -1.42 -1.52
C ALA A 293 8.74 -2.37 -2.57
N PHE A 294 7.94 -3.11 -3.33
CA PHE A 294 8.49 -4.04 -4.33
C PHE A 294 9.10 -3.32 -5.54
N ASN A 295 8.51 -2.21 -5.98
CA ASN A 295 9.12 -1.40 -7.04
C ASN A 295 10.43 -0.75 -6.57
N ASP A 296 10.50 -0.30 -5.32
CA ASP A 296 11.75 0.18 -4.71
C ASP A 296 12.81 -0.94 -4.68
N VAL A 297 12.45 -2.18 -4.36
CA VAL A 297 13.38 -3.33 -4.38
C VAL A 297 13.88 -3.63 -5.80
N VAL A 298 12.99 -3.66 -6.80
CA VAL A 298 13.37 -3.87 -8.21
C VAL A 298 14.38 -2.80 -8.65
N LEU A 299 14.08 -1.54 -8.34
CA LEU A 299 14.94 -0.42 -8.69
C LEU A 299 16.30 -0.48 -7.96
N LEU A 300 16.29 -0.79 -6.66
CA LEU A 300 17.50 -0.86 -5.85
C LEU A 300 18.38 -2.03 -6.29
N ALA A 301 17.80 -3.20 -6.57
CA ALA A 301 18.53 -4.36 -7.09
C ALA A 301 19.18 -4.06 -8.44
N ASP A 302 18.46 -3.39 -9.36
CA ASP A 302 19.04 -2.98 -10.65
C ASP A 302 20.21 -2.02 -10.47
N LEU A 303 20.11 -1.03 -9.57
CA LEU A 303 21.14 0.00 -9.39
C LEU A 303 22.38 -0.51 -8.64
N LEU A 304 22.23 -1.49 -7.74
CA LEU A 304 23.33 -2.08 -6.96
C LEU A 304 23.88 -3.39 -7.55
N ALA A 305 23.43 -3.76 -8.75
CA ALA A 305 23.86 -4.97 -9.42
C ALA A 305 25.39 -5.01 -9.57
N PRO A 306 26.06 -6.17 -9.38
CA PRO A 306 27.52 -6.28 -9.43
C PRO A 306 28.17 -5.74 -10.71
N GLU A 307 27.44 -5.77 -11.83
CA GLU A 307 27.90 -5.22 -13.11
C GLU A 307 28.03 -3.69 -13.08
N LYS A 308 27.26 -3.01 -12.23
CA LYS A 308 27.26 -1.54 -12.08
C LYS A 308 28.07 -1.09 -10.87
N VAL A 309 27.97 -1.82 -9.76
CA VAL A 309 28.69 -1.53 -8.51
C VAL A 309 29.42 -2.80 -8.08
N PRO A 310 30.64 -3.10 -8.59
CA PRO A 310 31.32 -4.37 -8.29
C PRO A 310 31.55 -4.61 -6.79
N THR A 311 31.95 -3.56 -6.07
CA THR A 311 32.14 -3.61 -4.60
C THR A 311 31.25 -2.58 -3.90
N LEU A 312 30.53 -3.01 -2.87
CA LEU A 312 29.72 -2.11 -2.04
C LEU A 312 30.58 -1.26 -1.08
N GLY A 313 31.89 -1.54 -0.98
CA GLY A 313 32.85 -0.70 -0.27
C GLY A 313 33.23 0.59 -1.03
N ASN A 314 32.87 0.70 -2.31
CA ASN A 314 33.04 1.95 -3.06
C ASN A 314 31.88 2.90 -2.76
N LEU A 315 32.10 3.77 -1.75
CA LEU A 315 31.08 4.68 -1.25
C LEU A 315 30.60 5.69 -2.30
N ASP A 316 31.47 6.15 -3.21
CA ASP A 316 31.09 7.08 -4.27
C ASP A 316 30.16 6.42 -5.29
N ALA A 317 30.44 5.18 -5.67
CA ALA A 317 29.59 4.41 -6.58
C ALA A 317 28.22 4.12 -5.95
N VAL A 318 28.19 3.76 -4.67
CA VAL A 318 26.95 3.55 -3.91
C VAL A 318 26.16 4.86 -3.79
N GLN A 319 26.82 5.98 -3.49
CA GLN A 319 26.18 7.29 -3.38
C GLN A 319 25.54 7.72 -4.72
N ASN A 320 26.26 7.58 -5.83
CA ASN A 320 25.73 7.86 -7.17
C ASN A 320 24.52 6.98 -7.53
N ALA A 321 24.56 5.70 -7.14
CA ALA A 321 23.42 4.80 -7.29
C ALA A 321 22.23 5.24 -6.42
N MET A 322 22.47 5.69 -5.19
CA MET A 322 21.44 6.19 -4.29
C MET A 322 20.82 7.51 -4.78
N ASP A 323 21.59 8.43 -5.35
CA ASP A 323 21.07 9.66 -5.94
C ASP A 323 20.14 9.36 -7.13
N THR A 324 20.56 8.41 -7.98
CA THR A 324 19.74 7.91 -9.09
C THR A 324 18.48 7.21 -8.57
N PHE A 325 18.60 6.40 -7.52
CA PHE A 325 17.48 5.75 -6.85
C PHE A 325 16.47 6.78 -6.33
N HIS A 326 16.92 7.79 -5.59
CA HIS A 326 16.07 8.84 -5.04
C HIS A 326 15.33 9.62 -6.13
N TRP A 327 16.00 9.93 -7.24
CA TRP A 327 15.39 10.63 -8.37
C TRP A 327 14.33 9.77 -9.09
N ARG A 328 14.65 8.51 -9.42
CA ARG A 328 13.71 7.59 -10.09
C ARG A 328 12.54 7.21 -9.18
N ARG A 329 12.80 6.95 -7.90
CA ARG A 329 11.79 6.68 -6.86
C ARG A 329 10.82 7.84 -6.71
N LYS A 330 11.31 9.09 -6.72
CA LYS A 330 10.44 10.28 -6.63
C LYS A 330 9.39 10.27 -7.74
N ARG A 331 9.74 9.87 -8.96
CA ARG A 331 8.78 9.79 -10.09
C ARG A 331 7.70 8.72 -9.86
N LEU A 332 8.06 7.56 -9.34
CA LEU A 332 7.18 6.41 -9.12
C LEU A 332 6.29 6.57 -7.88
N THR A 333 6.90 6.96 -6.76
CA THR A 333 6.26 7.09 -5.44
C THR A 333 5.38 8.35 -5.36
N SER A 334 5.74 9.43 -6.07
CA SER A 334 4.95 10.67 -6.03
C SER A 334 3.52 10.46 -6.53
N ILE A 335 3.30 9.67 -7.58
CA ILE A 335 1.95 9.44 -8.13
C ILE A 335 1.09 8.70 -7.11
N ILE A 336 1.57 7.58 -6.57
CA ILE A 336 0.83 6.79 -5.58
C ILE A 336 0.56 7.61 -4.30
N ASN A 337 1.54 8.38 -3.83
CA ASN A 337 1.40 9.18 -2.62
C ASN A 337 0.47 10.39 -2.82
N VAL A 338 0.63 11.14 -3.93
CA VAL A 338 -0.24 12.27 -4.25
C VAL A 338 -1.67 11.79 -4.43
N LEU A 339 -1.88 10.69 -5.15
CA LEU A 339 -3.21 10.12 -5.35
C LEU A 339 -3.82 9.63 -4.04
N ALA A 340 -3.05 8.96 -3.17
CA ALA A 340 -3.52 8.52 -1.86
C ALA A 340 -3.95 9.69 -0.98
N MET A 341 -3.16 10.76 -0.92
CA MET A 341 -3.50 11.95 -0.14
C MET A 341 -4.68 12.73 -0.75
N ALA A 342 -4.71 12.88 -2.07
CA ALA A 342 -5.78 13.58 -2.77
C ALA A 342 -7.12 12.86 -2.60
N LEU A 343 -7.15 11.54 -2.81
CA LEU A 343 -8.35 10.73 -2.63
C LEU A 343 -8.79 10.67 -1.16
N TYR A 344 -7.86 10.58 -0.20
CA TYR A 344 -8.23 10.65 1.21
C TYR A 344 -8.95 11.97 1.53
N ASN A 345 -8.35 13.12 1.19
CA ASN A 345 -8.94 14.42 1.46
C ASN A 345 -10.29 14.60 0.74
N LEU A 346 -10.43 14.01 -0.44
CA LEU A 346 -11.65 14.02 -1.23
C LEU A 346 -12.74 13.15 -0.62
N PHE A 347 -12.40 11.98 -0.09
CA PHE A 347 -13.34 11.02 0.46
C PHE A 347 -13.72 11.35 1.91
N ALA A 348 -12.80 11.95 2.67
CA ALA A 348 -13.02 12.48 4.02
C ALA A 348 -13.47 13.96 4.02
N ALA A 349 -14.09 14.43 2.92
CA ALA A 349 -14.43 15.84 2.70
C ALA A 349 -15.24 16.47 3.85
N ASP A 350 -14.60 17.38 4.58
CA ASP A 350 -15.16 18.09 5.73
C ASP A 350 -15.66 19.51 5.39
N SER A 351 -15.14 20.11 4.31
CA SER A 351 -15.51 21.44 3.81
C SER A 351 -16.45 21.38 2.61
N TRP A 352 -17.19 22.47 2.36
CA TRP A 352 -18.10 22.55 1.22
C TRP A 352 -17.37 22.45 -0.13
N GLN A 353 -16.15 23.00 -0.23
CA GLN A 353 -15.31 22.93 -1.42
C GLN A 353 -14.91 21.48 -1.71
N LEU A 354 -14.46 20.74 -0.69
CA LEU A 354 -14.09 19.34 -0.83
C LEU A 354 -15.30 18.47 -1.16
N ARG A 355 -16.47 18.74 -0.58
CA ARG A 355 -17.72 18.03 -0.95
C ARG A 355 -18.12 18.28 -2.39
N ALA A 356 -17.92 19.50 -2.89
CA ALA A 356 -18.21 19.80 -4.28
C ALA A 356 -17.23 19.12 -5.25
N LEU A 357 -15.95 19.07 -4.89
CA LEU A 357 -14.95 18.29 -5.63
C LEU A 357 -15.26 16.79 -5.57
N GLN A 358 -15.73 16.29 -4.42
CA GLN A 358 -16.14 14.90 -4.22
C GLN A 358 -17.28 14.53 -5.18
N ARG A 359 -18.33 15.35 -5.23
CA ARG A 359 -19.44 15.19 -6.19
C ARG A 359 -18.95 15.23 -7.64
N GLY A 360 -18.07 16.18 -7.97
CA GLY A 360 -17.47 16.27 -9.30
C GLY A 360 -16.68 15.02 -9.69
N CYS A 361 -16.01 14.41 -8.72
CA CYS A 361 -15.26 13.17 -8.91
C CYS A 361 -16.19 11.98 -9.17
N PHE A 362 -17.27 11.85 -8.40
CA PHE A 362 -18.24 10.78 -8.63
C PHE A 362 -18.98 10.91 -9.95
N GLU A 363 -19.41 12.12 -10.31
CA GLU A 363 -19.99 12.40 -11.61
C GLU A 363 -19.00 12.06 -12.75
N TYR A 364 -17.71 12.38 -12.56
CA TYR A 364 -16.67 12.03 -13.52
C TYR A 364 -16.53 10.52 -13.71
N PHE A 365 -16.60 9.75 -12.62
CA PHE A 365 -16.56 8.28 -12.68
C PHE A 365 -17.81 7.67 -13.28
N GLN A 366 -19.00 8.21 -12.97
CA GLN A 366 -20.26 7.77 -13.56
C GLN A 366 -20.33 7.99 -15.08
N ARG A 367 -19.51 8.90 -15.61
CA ARG A 367 -19.32 9.08 -17.07
C ARG A 367 -18.41 8.02 -17.72
N GLY A 368 -17.96 7.02 -16.96
CA GLY A 368 -17.18 5.88 -17.45
C GLY A 368 -15.67 6.07 -17.45
N VAL A 369 -15.15 7.18 -16.90
CA VAL A 369 -13.70 7.44 -16.86
C VAL A 369 -13.08 6.85 -15.59
N THR A 370 -12.96 5.52 -15.54
CA THR A 370 -12.54 4.78 -14.34
C THR A 370 -11.25 3.98 -14.51
N GLU A 371 -10.92 3.54 -15.73
CA GLU A 371 -9.76 2.67 -15.97
C GLU A 371 -8.43 3.36 -15.68
N ASP A 372 -8.19 4.58 -16.17
CA ASP A 372 -6.94 5.30 -15.91
C ASP A 372 -6.74 5.64 -14.42
N PRO A 373 -7.74 6.20 -13.70
CA PRO A 373 -7.67 6.32 -12.24
C PRO A 373 -7.35 4.99 -11.53
N SER A 374 -7.98 3.90 -11.96
CA SER A 374 -7.71 2.57 -11.38
C SER A 374 -6.30 2.06 -11.72
N GLY A 375 -5.75 2.39 -12.89
CA GLY A 375 -4.40 2.04 -13.33
C GLY A 375 -3.33 2.82 -12.58
N LEU A 376 -3.61 4.08 -12.26
CA LEU A 376 -2.77 4.90 -11.37
C LEU A 376 -2.78 4.32 -9.95
N LEU A 377 -3.95 3.94 -9.41
CA LEU A 377 -4.07 3.25 -8.10
C LEU A 377 -3.39 1.88 -8.09
N GLY A 378 -3.52 1.15 -9.18
CA GLY A 378 -2.94 -0.18 -9.39
C GLY A 378 -1.42 -0.17 -9.52
N GLY A 379 -0.79 1.01 -9.61
CA GLY A 379 0.66 1.13 -9.86
C GLY A 379 1.06 0.56 -11.22
N VAL A 380 0.19 0.70 -12.21
CA VAL A 380 0.42 0.26 -13.59
C VAL A 380 0.76 1.47 -14.46
N ILE A 381 0.00 2.57 -14.29
CA ILE A 381 0.23 3.84 -14.96
C ILE A 381 1.15 4.71 -14.08
N HIS A 382 2.26 5.18 -14.66
CA HIS A 382 3.27 5.98 -13.95
C HIS A 382 3.50 7.35 -14.61
N SER A 383 2.43 7.97 -15.13
CA SER A 383 2.48 9.26 -15.81
C SER A 383 1.93 10.39 -14.93
N PRO A 384 2.76 11.36 -14.49
CA PRO A 384 2.28 12.55 -13.78
C PRO A 384 1.32 13.41 -14.62
N ALA A 385 1.47 13.40 -15.95
CA ALA A 385 0.59 14.12 -16.85
C ALA A 385 -0.83 13.52 -16.86
N VAL A 386 -0.94 12.19 -16.83
CA VAL A 386 -2.25 11.51 -16.73
C VAL A 386 -2.91 11.82 -15.38
N LEU A 387 -2.14 11.79 -14.28
CA LEU A 387 -2.64 12.21 -12.96
C LEU A 387 -3.17 13.66 -12.98
N ALA A 388 -2.39 14.61 -13.52
CA ALA A 388 -2.79 16.00 -13.60
C ALA A 388 -4.05 16.18 -14.46
N TYR A 389 -4.12 15.50 -15.60
CA TYR A 389 -5.28 15.53 -16.50
C TYR A 389 -6.57 15.13 -15.77
N HIS A 390 -6.59 13.97 -15.10
CA HIS A 390 -7.78 13.52 -14.36
C HIS A 390 -8.11 14.46 -13.20
N PHE A 391 -7.09 14.91 -12.45
CA PHE A 391 -7.30 15.81 -11.31
C PHE A 391 -7.97 17.12 -11.73
N PHE A 392 -7.46 17.80 -12.75
CA PHE A 392 -8.05 19.05 -13.24
C PHE A 392 -9.40 18.82 -13.91
N THR A 393 -9.58 17.70 -14.61
CA THR A 393 -10.88 17.37 -15.22
C THR A 393 -11.96 17.21 -14.14
N VAL A 394 -11.66 16.48 -13.05
CA VAL A 394 -12.55 16.36 -11.89
C VAL A 394 -12.84 17.73 -11.27
N ALA A 395 -11.83 18.59 -11.13
CA ALA A 395 -12.02 19.95 -10.62
C ALA A 395 -12.97 20.77 -11.50
N PHE A 396 -12.80 20.73 -12.83
CA PHE A 396 -13.68 21.43 -13.77
C PHE A 396 -15.09 20.85 -13.80
N VAL A 397 -15.27 19.54 -13.69
CA VAL A 397 -16.59 18.90 -13.54
C VAL A 397 -17.26 19.36 -12.25
N GLY A 398 -16.53 19.41 -11.13
CA GLY A 398 -17.04 19.94 -9.86
C GLY A 398 -17.46 21.41 -9.96
N ILE A 399 -16.67 22.26 -10.61
CA ILE A 399 -17.00 23.67 -10.87
C ILE A 399 -18.28 23.76 -11.73
N TRP A 400 -18.35 23.00 -12.82
CA TRP A 400 -19.50 22.98 -13.72
C TRP A 400 -20.79 22.54 -13.02
N LEU A 401 -20.74 21.50 -12.18
CA LEU A 401 -21.89 21.05 -11.40
C LEU A 401 -22.39 22.13 -10.43
N ASN A 402 -21.48 22.83 -9.75
CA ASN A 402 -21.85 23.94 -8.88
C ASN A 402 -22.51 25.08 -9.67
N ILE A 403 -21.93 25.48 -10.80
CA ILE A 403 -22.50 26.52 -11.66
C ILE A 403 -23.91 26.13 -12.10
N LYS A 404 -24.08 24.89 -12.58
CA LYS A 404 -25.39 24.38 -13.01
C LYS A 404 -26.40 24.42 -11.86
N SER A 405 -26.01 23.96 -10.67
CA SER A 405 -26.84 23.99 -9.46
C SER A 405 -27.24 25.41 -9.08
N THR A 406 -26.33 26.37 -9.11
CA THR A 406 -26.62 27.77 -8.76
C THR A 406 -27.57 28.40 -9.77
N LEU A 407 -27.33 28.19 -11.07
CA LEU A 407 -28.19 28.72 -12.14
C LEU A 407 -29.59 28.10 -12.13
N SER A 408 -29.71 26.80 -11.81
CA SER A 408 -31.01 26.12 -11.70
C SER A 408 -31.79 26.49 -10.44
N SER A 409 -31.11 26.92 -9.36
CA SER A 409 -31.74 27.24 -8.07
C SER A 409 -32.16 28.70 -7.93
N ALA A 410 -31.47 29.63 -8.60
CA ALA A 410 -31.57 31.06 -8.30
C ALA A 410 -32.23 31.91 -9.40
N GLY A 411 -32.55 31.34 -10.57
CA GLY A 411 -33.03 32.14 -11.70
C GLY A 411 -32.11 33.34 -12.00
N ILE A 412 -32.67 34.47 -12.44
CA ILE A 412 -31.94 35.70 -12.81
C ILE A 412 -31.08 36.29 -11.66
N LEU A 413 -31.26 35.84 -10.41
CA LEU A 413 -30.53 36.34 -9.22
C LEU A 413 -29.29 35.50 -8.84
N ALA A 414 -28.89 34.53 -9.65
CA ALA A 414 -27.72 33.67 -9.43
C ALA A 414 -26.40 34.37 -9.00
N PRO A 415 -26.06 35.60 -9.42
CA PRO A 415 -24.83 36.27 -8.97
C PRO A 415 -24.83 36.69 -7.49
N LEU A 416 -26.00 36.74 -6.82
CA LEU A 416 -26.13 37.23 -5.45
C LEU A 416 -26.18 36.11 -4.38
N CYS A 417 -26.30 34.84 -4.78
CA CYS A 417 -26.47 33.70 -3.86
C CYS A 417 -25.15 33.01 -3.45
N TYR A 418 -24.00 33.66 -3.64
CA TYR A 418 -22.71 33.13 -3.17
C TYR A 418 -22.41 33.68 -1.76
N PRO A 419 -22.18 32.83 -0.74
CA PRO A 419 -22.26 31.37 -0.70
C PRO A 419 -23.62 30.86 -0.19
N LEU A 420 -24.10 29.74 -0.76
CA LEU A 420 -25.31 29.04 -0.28
C LEU A 420 -25.21 28.75 1.23
N PRO A 421 -26.28 28.95 2.02
CA PRO A 421 -26.30 28.53 3.41
C PRO A 421 -26.11 27.01 3.48
N SER A 422 -25.25 26.58 4.38
CA SER A 422 -25.11 25.17 4.74
C SER A 422 -26.49 24.60 5.04
N SER A 423 -26.95 23.61 4.28
CA SER A 423 -27.97 22.70 4.78
C SER A 423 -27.33 21.92 5.93
N SER A 424 -27.46 22.44 7.15
CA SER A 424 -27.30 21.64 8.36
C SER A 424 -28.29 20.47 8.28
N PRO A 425 -27.92 19.27 8.75
CA PRO A 425 -28.93 18.25 8.98
C PRO A 425 -29.89 18.82 10.03
N SER A 426 -31.18 18.87 9.71
CA SER A 426 -32.22 19.27 10.64
C SER A 426 -32.08 18.42 11.90
N SER A 427 -31.72 19.08 13.00
CA SER A 427 -31.84 18.52 14.35
C SER A 427 -33.33 18.48 14.69
N SER A 428 -34.04 17.48 14.19
CA SER A 428 -35.38 17.14 14.65
C SER A 428 -35.49 15.63 14.71
N LEU A 429 -34.97 15.06 15.79
CA LEU A 429 -35.44 13.77 16.27
C LEU A 429 -36.96 13.86 16.43
N PRO A 430 -37.76 12.93 15.85
CA PRO A 430 -39.17 12.84 16.23
C PRO A 430 -39.27 12.46 17.72
N PRO A 431 -40.29 12.96 18.45
CA PRO A 431 -40.46 12.61 19.84
C PRO A 431 -40.72 11.11 19.99
N PRO A 432 -40.29 10.50 21.12
CA PRO A 432 -40.43 9.07 21.32
C PRO A 432 -41.91 8.67 21.37
N VAL A 433 -42.26 7.66 20.58
CA VAL A 433 -43.43 6.81 20.79
C VAL A 433 -42.93 5.39 20.93
#